data_AF-A0AA36A185-F1
#
_entry.id   AF-A0AA36A185-F1
#
_cell.length_a   1.000
_cell.length_b   1.000
_cell.length_c   1.000
_cell.angle_alpha   90.00
_cell.angle_beta   90.00
_cell.angle_gamma   90.00
#
_symmetry.space_group_name_H-M   'P 1'
#
loop_
_entity.id
_entity.type
_entity.pdbx_description
1 polymer ?
#
loop_
_entity_poly.entity_id
_entity_poly.type
_entity_poly.pdbx_seq_one_letter_code
_entity_poly.pdbx_strand_id
1 'polypeptide(L)'
;MDFPSPYLNAKRFEVSDPKARKRVVGVLHEVLSLTMEKRLTSAQLEAFHSELRLPARLLLCLIKHHGLFYITNKGAKSSVFLKEGYEGSRLVDKCPLLMFRDKFVALSGRRDVEHSSCVV
;
A
#
# COMPACT_ATOMS: atom_id res chain seq x y z
N MET A 1 21.80 0.23 13.99
CA MET A 1 20.80 1.30 13.79
C MET A 1 19.42 0.68 13.90
N ASP A 2 18.81 0.79 15.07
CA ASP A 2 17.56 0.10 15.40
C ASP A 2 16.39 0.56 14.53
N PHE A 3 15.47 -0.37 14.24
CA PHE A 3 14.25 -0.08 13.51
C PHE A 3 13.19 0.45 14.50
N PRO A 4 12.71 1.70 14.36
CA PRO A 4 11.67 2.22 15.23
C PRO A 4 10.35 1.52 14.94
N SER A 5 9.64 1.11 15.99
CA SER A 5 8.32 0.49 15.86
C SER A 5 7.36 1.41 15.07
N PRO A 6 6.59 0.88 14.10
CA PRO A 6 5.58 1.64 13.34
C PRO A 6 4.53 2.30 14.25
N TYR A 7 4.20 1.64 15.36
CA TYR A 7 3.21 2.10 16.34
C TYR A 7 3.74 3.16 17.31
N LEU A 8 5.04 3.45 17.29
CA LEU A 8 5.60 4.50 18.14
C LEU A 8 5.05 5.87 17.71
N ASN A 9 4.84 6.77 18.66
CA ASN A 9 4.37 8.12 18.39
C ASN A 9 5.35 8.86 17.44
N ALA A 10 4.84 9.25 16.27
CA ALA A 10 5.58 9.95 15.23
C ALA A 10 6.17 11.29 15.69
N LYS A 11 5.58 11.93 16.73
CA LYS A 11 6.06 13.18 17.33
C LYS A 11 7.46 13.08 17.95
N ARG A 12 7.96 11.88 18.19
CA ARG A 12 9.27 11.64 18.82
C ARG A 12 10.44 11.77 17.85
N PHE A 13 10.17 11.94 16.55
CA PHE A 13 11.21 12.02 15.54
C PHE A 13 11.16 13.35 14.81
N GLU A 14 12.33 13.95 14.62
CA GLU A 14 12.52 15.05 13.69
C GLU A 14 12.39 14.55 12.25
N VAL A 15 11.89 15.40 11.35
CA VAL A 15 11.65 15.03 9.93
C VAL A 15 12.95 14.65 9.21
N SER A 16 14.08 15.23 9.63
CA SER A 16 15.41 14.95 9.08
C SER A 16 16.01 13.63 9.56
N ASP A 17 15.49 13.04 10.64
CA ASP A 17 16.03 11.84 11.27
C ASP A 17 15.92 10.62 10.32
N PRO A 18 17.02 9.89 10.06
CA PRO A 18 16.98 8.61 9.38
C PRO A 18 15.97 7.60 9.98
N LYS A 19 15.75 7.63 11.30
CA LYS A 19 14.75 6.79 11.98
C LYS A 19 13.32 7.17 11.57
N ALA A 20 13.01 8.46 11.39
CA ALA A 20 11.71 8.90 10.88
C ALA A 20 11.41 8.26 9.51
N ARG A 21 12.39 8.25 8.61
CA ARG A 21 12.24 7.62 7.28
C ARG A 21 11.99 6.12 7.37
N LYS A 22 12.71 5.40 8.24
CA LYS A 22 12.48 3.97 8.48
C LYS A 22 11.09 3.70 9.06
N ARG A 23 10.64 4.54 10.01
CA ARG A 23 9.30 4.44 10.60
C ARG A 23 8.22 4.59 9.53
N VAL A 24 8.33 5.58 8.64
CA VAL A 24 7.34 5.80 7.57
C VAL A 24 7.18 4.55 6.70
N VAL A 25 8.28 3.90 6.33
CA VAL A 25 8.24 2.64 5.57
C VAL A 25 7.50 1.55 6.36
N GLY A 26 7.78 1.42 7.65
CA GLY A 26 7.07 0.48 8.52
C GLY A 26 5.58 0.78 8.63
N VAL A 27 5.20 2.05 8.79
CA VAL A 27 3.79 2.47 8.85
C VAL A 27 3.06 2.16 7.55
N LEU A 28 3.67 2.43 6.39
CA LEU A 28 3.08 2.11 5.10
C LEU A 28 2.92 0.60 4.92
N HIS A 29 3.91 -0.18 5.34
CA HIS A 29 3.85 -1.64 5.31
C HIS A 29 2.68 -2.15 6.16
N GLU A 30 2.57 -1.71 7.42
CA GLU A 30 1.48 -2.11 8.33
C GLU A 30 0.10 -1.65 7.86
N VAL A 31 -0.03 -0.41 7.38
CA VAL A 31 -1.33 0.08 6.90
C VAL A 31 -1.80 -0.71 5.69
N LEU A 32 -0.89 -1.04 4.77
CA LEU A 32 -1.24 -1.89 3.63
C LEU A 32 -1.53 -3.33 4.07
N SER A 33 -0.77 -3.90 5.00
CA SER A 33 -0.96 -5.27 5.49
C SER A 33 -2.33 -5.47 6.16
N LEU A 34 -2.89 -4.42 6.77
CA LEU A 34 -4.22 -4.42 7.38
C LEU A 34 -5.38 -4.34 6.36
N THR A 35 -5.11 -4.02 5.10
CA THR A 35 -6.16 -3.96 4.07
C THR A 35 -6.40 -5.34 3.45
N MET A 36 -7.68 -5.65 3.14
CA MET A 36 -8.04 -6.95 2.54
C MET A 36 -7.29 -7.24 1.24
N GLU A 37 -7.09 -6.22 0.41
CA GLU A 37 -6.38 -6.35 -0.86
C GLU A 37 -4.89 -5.99 -0.75
N LYS A 38 -4.33 -5.78 0.44
CA LYS A 38 -2.92 -5.37 0.63
C LYS A 38 -2.49 -4.18 -0.25
N ARG A 39 -3.42 -3.25 -0.50
CA ARG A 39 -3.27 -2.10 -1.39
C ARG A 39 -4.14 -0.92 -0.97
N LEU A 40 -3.71 0.29 -1.33
CA LEU A 40 -4.50 1.52 -1.20
C LEU A 40 -4.30 2.40 -2.42
N THR A 41 -5.31 3.21 -2.75
CA THR A 41 -5.17 4.29 -3.74
C THR A 41 -4.38 5.45 -3.15
N SER A 42 -3.75 6.26 -4.02
CA SER A 42 -3.06 7.48 -3.59
C SER A 42 -4.00 8.43 -2.85
N ALA A 43 -5.25 8.57 -3.28
CA ALA A 43 -6.26 9.37 -2.61
C ALA A 43 -6.58 8.86 -1.18
N GLN A 44 -6.63 7.53 -0.99
CA GLN A 44 -6.82 6.95 0.34
C GLN A 44 -5.60 7.21 1.24
N LEU A 45 -4.38 7.05 0.72
CA LEU A 45 -3.17 7.37 1.50
C LEU A 45 -3.09 8.86 1.86
N GLU A 46 -3.48 9.74 0.95
CA GLU A 46 -3.53 11.19 1.18
C GLU A 46 -4.52 11.54 2.29
N ALA A 47 -5.67 10.86 2.34
CA ALA A 47 -6.65 11.05 3.40
C ALA A 47 -6.13 10.69 4.81
N PHE A 48 -5.08 9.88 4.92
CA PHE A 48 -4.41 9.54 6.18
C PHE A 48 -3.05 10.23 6.37
N HIS A 49 -2.71 11.18 5.49
CA HIS A 49 -1.37 11.79 5.46
C HIS A 49 -1.00 12.44 6.79
N SER A 50 -1.94 13.21 7.35
CA SER A 50 -1.73 13.98 8.57
C SER A 50 -1.66 13.10 9.82
N GLU A 51 -2.51 12.08 9.88
CA GLU A 51 -2.67 11.14 10.98
C GLU A 51 -1.45 10.23 11.10
N LEU A 52 -0.96 9.73 9.96
CA LEU A 52 0.18 8.82 9.91
C LEU A 52 1.52 9.57 9.88
N ARG A 53 1.49 10.90 9.74
CA ARG A 53 2.64 11.77 9.46
C ARG A 53 3.47 11.28 8.28
N LEU A 54 2.79 11.06 7.16
CA LEU A 54 3.46 10.69 5.92
C LEU A 54 4.32 11.86 5.41
N PRO A 55 5.42 11.59 4.69
CA PRO A 55 6.24 12.64 4.12
C PRO A 55 5.48 13.37 3.00
N ALA A 56 5.70 14.68 2.85
CA ALA A 56 5.12 15.46 1.75
C ALA A 56 5.44 14.87 0.36
N ARG A 57 6.61 14.23 0.22
CA ARG A 57 7.03 13.52 -0.99
C ARG A 57 6.83 12.00 -0.85
N LEU A 58 5.60 11.57 -0.54
CA LEU A 58 5.25 10.16 -0.34
C LEU A 58 5.63 9.28 -1.54
N LEU A 59 5.33 9.74 -2.76
CA LEU A 59 5.67 9.02 -3.98
C LEU A 59 7.18 8.73 -4.09
N LEU A 60 8.02 9.70 -3.74
CA LEU A 60 9.48 9.51 -3.74
C LEU A 60 9.91 8.48 -2.70
N CYS A 61 9.27 8.47 -1.52
CA CYS A 61 9.50 7.44 -0.50
C CYS A 61 9.18 6.05 -1.06
N LEU A 62 8.03 5.88 -1.71
CA LEU A 62 7.61 4.60 -2.28
C LEU A 62 8.57 4.11 -3.37
N ILE A 63 8.98 4.99 -4.29
CA ILE A 63 9.94 4.66 -5.36
C ILE A 63 11.29 4.23 -4.78
N LYS A 64 11.77 4.92 -3.73
CA LYS A 64 13.01 4.57 -3.04
C LYS A 64 12.94 3.17 -2.40
N HIS A 65 11.74 2.70 -2.07
CA HIS A 65 11.48 1.42 -1.43
C HIS A 65 10.71 0.44 -2.34
N HIS A 66 11.02 0.44 -3.65
CA HIS A 66 10.43 -0.45 -4.67
C HIS A 66 10.59 -1.96 -4.40
N GLY A 67 11.51 -2.34 -3.50
CA GLY A 67 11.64 -3.72 -3.04
C GLY A 67 10.47 -4.19 -2.17
N LEU A 68 9.78 -3.25 -1.50
CA LEU A 68 8.66 -3.53 -0.59
C LEU A 68 7.32 -3.13 -1.19
N PHE A 69 7.30 -2.07 -1.99
CA PHE A 69 6.09 -1.49 -2.54
C PHE A 69 6.11 -1.53 -4.07
N TYR A 70 4.93 -1.76 -4.65
CA TYR A 70 4.68 -1.57 -6.07
C TYR A 70 3.66 -0.46 -6.28
N ILE A 71 3.79 0.30 -7.37
CA ILE A 71 2.91 1.42 -7.70
C ILE A 71 2.35 1.18 -9.10
N THR A 72 1.02 1.19 -9.23
CA THR A 72 0.37 1.25 -10.54
C THR A 72 -0.18 2.64 -10.79
N ASN A 73 -0.19 3.05 -12.06
CA ASN A 73 -0.94 4.18 -12.53
C ASN A 73 -2.01 3.69 -13.50
N LYS A 74 -3.28 3.87 -13.13
CA LYS A 74 -4.43 3.64 -14.01
C LYS A 74 -5.11 4.98 -14.28
N GLY A 75 -4.76 5.59 -15.41
CA GLY A 75 -5.19 6.95 -15.73
C GLY A 75 -4.72 7.94 -14.67
N ALA A 76 -5.65 8.70 -14.09
CA ALA A 76 -5.35 9.66 -13.01
C ALA A 76 -5.25 9.03 -11.61
N LYS A 77 -5.51 7.73 -11.47
CA LYS A 77 -5.52 7.04 -10.15
C LYS A 77 -4.28 6.19 -9.98
N SER A 78 -3.45 6.54 -9.02
CA SER A 78 -2.34 5.70 -8.59
C SER A 78 -2.78 4.75 -7.47
N SER A 79 -2.25 3.53 -7.46
CA SER A 79 -2.44 2.58 -6.35
C SER A 79 -1.11 2.04 -5.89
N VAL A 80 -0.96 1.88 -4.58
CA VAL A 80 0.23 1.37 -3.91
C VAL A 80 -0.12 -0.01 -3.36
N PHE A 81 0.75 -0.97 -3.63
CA PHE A 81 0.59 -2.38 -3.27
C PHE A 81 1.75 -2.83 -2.41
N LEU A 82 1.46 -3.69 -1.44
CA LEU A 82 2.47 -4.34 -0.63
C LEU A 82 2.99 -5.60 -1.37
N LYS A 83 4.24 -5.58 -1.80
CA LYS A 83 4.79 -6.57 -2.75
C LYS A 83 4.77 -8.01 -2.22
N GLU A 84 5.06 -8.21 -0.94
CA GLU A 84 4.99 -9.53 -0.28
C GLU A 84 3.57 -10.14 -0.27
N GLY A 85 2.54 -9.32 -0.46
CA GLY A 85 1.16 -9.78 -0.57
C GLY A 85 0.82 -10.41 -1.91
N TYR A 86 1.70 -10.29 -2.89
CA TYR A 86 1.39 -10.53 -4.30
C TYR A 86 2.41 -11.45 -4.98
N GLU A 87 1.89 -12.34 -5.82
CA GLU A 87 2.66 -13.10 -6.80
C GLU A 87 2.24 -12.60 -8.19
N GLY A 88 3.06 -11.72 -8.77
CA GLY A 88 2.70 -10.99 -9.98
C GLY A 88 1.47 -10.09 -9.74
N SER A 89 0.41 -10.29 -10.51
CA SER A 89 -0.87 -9.57 -10.39
C SER A 89 -1.83 -10.19 -9.37
N ARG A 90 -1.51 -11.36 -8.83
CA ARG A 90 -2.39 -12.17 -7.96
C ARG A 90 -2.10 -11.94 -6.48
N LEU A 91 -3.12 -11.59 -5.71
CA LEU A 91 -3.04 -11.56 -4.24
C LEU A 91 -2.89 -12.99 -3.72
N VAL A 92 -1.84 -13.24 -2.94
CA VAL A 92 -1.46 -14.60 -2.46
C VAL A 92 -2.49 -15.12 -1.45
N ASP A 93 -2.82 -14.30 -0.46
CA ASP A 93 -3.76 -14.65 0.60
C ASP A 93 -5.03 -13.80 0.45
N LYS A 94 -6.05 -14.40 -0.18
CA LYS A 94 -7.36 -13.78 -0.36
C LYS A 94 -8.27 -14.14 0.80
N CYS A 95 -8.79 -13.14 1.50
CA CYS A 95 -9.80 -13.38 2.50
C CYS A 95 -11.11 -13.91 1.85
N PRO A 96 -11.96 -14.63 2.61
CA PRO A 96 -13.19 -15.22 2.07
C PRO A 96 -14.13 -14.21 1.37
N LEU A 97 -14.14 -12.96 1.82
CA LEU A 97 -14.95 -11.89 1.23
C LEU A 97 -14.48 -11.53 -0.19
N LEU A 98 -13.17 -11.51 -0.43
CA LEU A 98 -12.63 -11.27 -1.76
C LEU A 98 -12.93 -12.45 -2.69
N MET A 99 -12.78 -13.68 -2.21
CA MET A 99 -13.14 -14.88 -2.99
C MET A 99 -14.62 -14.89 -3.38
N PHE A 100 -15.50 -14.52 -2.44
CA PHE A 100 -16.94 -14.41 -2.72
C PHE A 100 -17.22 -13.33 -3.76
N ARG A 101 -16.60 -12.15 -3.62
CA ARG A 101 -16.73 -11.05 -4.58
C ARG A 101 -16.28 -11.48 -5.98
N ASP A 102 -15.14 -12.16 -6.10
CA ASP A 102 -14.63 -12.64 -7.39
C ASP A 102 -15.63 -13.59 -8.05
N LYS A 103 -16.18 -14.54 -7.27
CA LYS A 103 -17.22 -15.47 -7.75
C LYS A 103 -18.49 -14.73 -8.17
N PHE A 104 -18.92 -13.75 -7.38
CA PHE A 104 -20.10 -12.94 -7.69
C PHE A 104 -19.91 -12.14 -8.98
N VAL A 105 -18.75 -11.50 -9.16
CA VAL A 105 -18.41 -10.75 -10.38
C VAL A 105 -18.40 -11.69 -11.59
N ALA A 106 -17.77 -12.85 -11.50
CA ALA A 106 -17.72 -13.84 -12.57
C ALA A 106 -19.13 -14.29 -13.04
N LEU A 107 -20.07 -14.44 -12.11
CA LEU A 107 -21.47 -14.79 -12.43
C LEU A 107 -22.28 -13.61 -12.96
N SER A 108 -21.88 -12.37 -12.66
CA SER A 108 -22.62 -11.16 -13.04
C SER A 108 -22.48 -10.76 -14.51
N GLY A 109 -21.69 -11.50 -15.30
CA GLY A 109 -21.39 -11.16 -16.70
C GLY A 109 -20.55 -9.89 -16.87
N ARG A 110 -20.15 -9.24 -15.77
CA ARG A 110 -19.20 -8.13 -15.78
C ARG A 110 -17.80 -8.70 -15.95
N ARG A 111 -17.04 -8.19 -16.92
CA ARG A 111 -15.60 -8.45 -16.98
C ARG A 111 -14.99 -7.93 -15.69
N ASP A 112 -14.20 -8.77 -15.04
CA ASP A 112 -13.42 -8.33 -13.89
C ASP A 112 -12.58 -7.14 -14.33
N VAL A 113 -12.82 -5.97 -13.72
CA VAL A 113 -11.88 -4.88 -13.88
C VAL A 113 -10.74 -5.28 -12.97
N GLU A 114 -9.84 -6.12 -13.49
CA GLU A 114 -8.62 -6.45 -12.78
C GLU A 114 -7.99 -5.13 -12.40
N HIS A 115 -7.90 -4.85 -11.11
CA HIS A 115 -7.22 -3.65 -10.64
C HIS A 115 -5.69 -3.78 -10.80
N SER A 116 -5.24 -4.93 -11.29
CA SER A 116 -3.88 -5.38 -11.49
C SER A 116 -3.47 -5.40 -12.96
N SER A 117 -3.71 -4.31 -13.71
CA SER A 117 -2.87 -4.07 -14.90
C SER A 117 -1.53 -3.58 -14.40
N CYS A 118 -0.81 -4.49 -13.74
CA CYS A 118 0.58 -4.34 -13.44
C CYS A 118 1.29 -4.59 -14.77
N VAL A 119 1.48 -3.53 -15.57
CA VAL A 119 2.46 -3.63 -16.64
C VAL A 119 3.81 -3.74 -15.93
N VAL A 120 4.45 -4.89 -16.12
CA VAL A 120 5.81 -5.21 -15.68
C VAL A 120 6.78 -4.21 -16.30
#